data_AF-A0A3S1C6L6-F1
#
_entry.id   AF-A0A3S1C6L6-F1
#
_cell.length_a   1.000
_cell.length_b   1.000
_cell.length_c   1.000
_cell.angle_alpha   90.00
_cell.angle_beta   90.00
_cell.angle_gamma   90.00
#
_symmetry.space_group_name_H-M   'P 1'
#
loop_
_entity.id
_entity.type
_entity.pdbx_description
1 polymer ?
#
loop_
_entity_poly.entity_id
_entity_poly.type
_entity_poly.pdbx_seq_one_letter_code
_entity_poly.pdbx_strand_id
1 'polypeptide(L)'
;MLINRLKELLLAVAFLPLMMQAASAHVIWYDYQNGEYKVLYGHPEEGPIAYDTTRFKEAVAYDSQRQTIPFTINRQPDGVSLTSTGNVAALTGFLDNGFVADVAGNRYSRISESEVAQNKDVRHLLKYTKALYDWSPALAESFNQPLEILPLQNPLEVKAGDNLNVRVLYQGKPASDANLEYLGQVVPIGQDGIFSIPIGVGGLQQVEAQYESLINPDFKISYEASFTAQKTSIPESSALLGIGVFGLLALNRKKMFGAKA
;
A
#
# COMPACT_ATOMS: atom_id res chain seq x y z
N MET A 1 22.15 -20.00 45.60
CA MET A 1 22.18 -18.60 45.11
C MET A 1 21.62 -18.47 43.69
N LEU A 2 22.14 -19.18 42.67
CA LEU A 2 21.67 -19.09 41.27
C LEU A 2 20.14 -19.22 41.09
N ILE A 3 19.49 -20.17 41.78
CA ILE A 3 18.06 -20.47 41.60
C ILE A 3 17.15 -19.26 41.89
N ASN A 4 17.55 -18.35 42.78
CA ASN A 4 16.77 -17.15 43.08
C ASN A 4 16.90 -16.10 41.96
N ARG A 5 18.11 -15.93 41.40
CA ARG A 5 18.34 -15.09 40.21
C ARG A 5 17.53 -15.57 39.00
N LEU A 6 17.34 -16.89 38.85
CA LEU A 6 16.54 -17.44 37.77
C LEU A 6 15.05 -17.08 37.89
N LYS A 7 14.52 -16.94 39.12
CA LYS A 7 13.16 -16.44 39.35
C LYS A 7 13.03 -14.94 39.03
N GLU A 8 14.05 -14.13 39.38
CA GLU A 8 14.11 -12.70 39.01
C GLU A 8 14.10 -12.54 37.48
N LEU A 9 14.91 -13.33 36.75
CA LEU A 9 14.96 -13.35 35.29
C LEU A 9 13.64 -13.83 34.65
N LEU A 10 13.00 -14.88 35.18
CA LEU A 10 11.71 -15.35 34.68
C LEU A 10 10.58 -14.34 34.92
N LEU A 11 10.64 -13.56 36.00
CA LEU A 11 9.68 -12.47 36.24
C LEU A 11 9.93 -11.27 35.29
N ALA A 12 11.17 -11.00 34.92
CA ALA A 12 11.51 -9.97 33.94
C ALA A 12 11.04 -10.32 32.52
N VAL A 13 11.10 -11.60 32.11
CA VAL A 13 10.57 -12.07 30.82
C VAL A 13 9.03 -12.04 30.79
N ALA A 14 8.37 -12.23 31.95
CA ALA A 14 6.91 -12.13 32.07
C ALA A 14 6.36 -10.69 31.96
N PHE A 15 7.23 -9.68 31.83
CA PHE A 15 6.87 -8.27 31.68
C PHE A 15 7.40 -7.65 30.37
N LEU A 16 7.52 -8.45 29.30
CA LEU A 16 7.33 -7.89 27.96
C LEU A 16 5.89 -7.37 27.89
N PRO A 17 5.64 -6.07 27.68
CA PRO A 17 4.34 -5.66 27.20
C PRO A 17 4.18 -6.29 25.81
N LEU A 18 3.06 -6.98 25.55
CA LEU A 18 2.57 -6.96 24.19
C LEU A 18 2.31 -5.48 23.90
N MET A 19 3.11 -4.89 23.00
CA MET A 19 2.81 -3.58 22.46
C MET A 19 1.44 -3.70 21.81
N MET A 20 0.41 -3.15 22.47
CA MET A 20 -0.92 -3.04 21.89
C MET A 20 -0.85 -2.00 20.79
N GLN A 21 -0.39 -2.43 19.60
CA GLN A 21 -0.43 -1.63 18.37
C GLN A 21 -1.83 -1.03 18.26
N ALA A 22 -1.89 0.30 18.12
CA ALA A 22 -3.16 0.99 18.00
C ALA A 22 -3.86 0.48 16.73
N ALA A 23 -5.11 0.00 16.87
CA ALA A 23 -5.86 -0.69 15.82
C ALA A 23 -6.18 0.16 14.56
N SER A 24 -5.66 1.39 14.49
CA SER A 24 -5.72 2.30 13.33
C SER A 24 -4.62 2.03 12.30
N ALA A 25 -3.44 1.53 12.72
CA ALA A 25 -2.19 1.68 11.98
C ALA A 25 -2.08 0.88 10.66
N HIS A 26 -2.90 -0.16 10.45
CA HIS A 26 -2.98 -0.85 9.16
C HIS A 26 -3.22 0.12 8.00
N VAL A 27 -2.61 -0.13 6.85
CA VAL A 27 -2.84 0.61 5.61
C VAL A 27 -3.48 -0.28 4.53
N ILE A 28 -3.60 0.26 3.31
CA ILE A 28 -3.87 -0.50 2.09
C ILE A 28 -2.76 -0.22 1.08
N TRP A 29 -2.49 -1.15 0.15
CA TRP A 29 -1.53 -0.90 -0.93
C TRP A 29 -1.78 -1.80 -2.15
N TYR A 30 -1.12 -1.47 -3.26
CA TYR A 30 -1.10 -2.28 -4.47
C TYR A 30 0.18 -3.11 -4.58
N ASP A 31 0.05 -4.41 -4.79
CA ASP A 31 1.12 -5.30 -5.25
C ASP A 31 0.81 -5.80 -6.67
N TYR A 32 1.80 -5.79 -7.57
CA TYR A 32 1.62 -6.17 -8.97
C TYR A 32 2.14 -7.56 -9.24
N GLN A 33 1.23 -8.49 -9.58
CA GLN A 33 1.54 -9.89 -9.85
C GLN A 33 0.78 -10.38 -11.09
N ASN A 34 1.49 -10.97 -12.06
CA ASN A 34 0.92 -11.69 -13.20
C ASN A 34 -0.09 -10.90 -14.07
N GLY A 35 0.02 -9.57 -14.13
CA GLY A 35 -0.91 -8.69 -14.85
C GLY A 35 -2.04 -8.10 -13.99
N GLU A 36 -2.12 -8.47 -12.72
CA GLU A 36 -3.09 -7.93 -11.76
C GLU A 36 -2.41 -7.04 -10.70
N TYR A 37 -3.12 -5.99 -10.29
CA TYR A 37 -2.74 -5.12 -9.18
C TYR A 37 -3.60 -5.48 -7.96
N LYS A 38 -3.08 -6.34 -7.09
CA LYS A 38 -3.77 -6.83 -5.89
C LYS A 38 -3.83 -5.74 -4.83
N VAL A 39 -5.03 -5.51 -4.29
CA VAL A 39 -5.23 -4.61 -3.15
C VAL A 39 -5.02 -5.39 -1.87
N LEU A 40 -3.98 -5.01 -1.13
CA LEU A 40 -3.62 -5.58 0.16
C LEU A 40 -4.10 -4.66 1.30
N TYR A 41 -4.37 -5.24 2.47
CA TYR A 41 -4.89 -4.57 3.68
C TYR A 41 -4.10 -5.16 4.87
N GLY A 42 -3.33 -4.36 5.62
CA GLY A 42 -2.38 -4.91 6.60
C GLY A 42 -1.26 -3.93 7.01
N HIS A 43 -0.16 -4.49 7.55
CA HIS A 43 1.09 -3.80 7.87
C HIS A 43 2.17 -4.25 6.87
N PRO A 44 2.87 -3.37 6.12
CA PRO A 44 3.84 -3.80 5.10
C PRO A 44 5.00 -4.64 5.63
N GLU A 45 5.43 -4.38 6.86
CA GLU A 45 6.52 -5.03 7.59
C GLU A 45 6.11 -6.38 8.23
N GLU A 46 4.83 -6.57 8.54
CA GLU A 46 4.28 -7.84 9.07
C GLU A 46 3.68 -8.73 7.96
N GLY A 47 3.24 -8.11 6.86
CA GLY A 47 2.59 -8.74 5.72
C GLY A 47 1.10 -8.42 5.60
N PRO A 48 0.48 -8.76 4.45
CA PRO A 48 -0.94 -8.56 4.22
C PRO A 48 -1.79 -9.53 5.04
N ILE A 49 -2.91 -9.05 5.58
CA ILE A 49 -3.90 -9.87 6.30
C ILE A 49 -5.24 -9.90 5.57
N ALA A 50 -6.04 -10.93 5.82
CA ALA A 50 -7.35 -11.09 5.19
C ALA A 50 -8.30 -9.93 5.57
N TYR A 51 -9.19 -9.59 4.65
CA TYR A 51 -10.16 -8.52 4.86
C TYR A 51 -11.51 -8.79 4.20
N ASP A 52 -12.60 -8.35 4.83
CA ASP A 52 -13.88 -8.17 4.15
C ASP A 52 -13.64 -7.24 2.96
N THR A 53 -13.69 -7.77 1.75
CA THR A 53 -13.31 -7.00 0.56
C THR A 53 -14.23 -5.81 0.36
N THR A 54 -15.44 -5.80 0.91
CA THR A 54 -16.36 -4.65 0.85
C THR A 54 -15.87 -3.44 1.67
N ARG A 55 -14.80 -3.57 2.49
CA ARG A 55 -13.93 -2.44 2.93
C ARG A 55 -13.56 -1.57 1.70
N PHE A 56 -13.09 -2.17 0.60
CA PHE A 56 -12.59 -1.47 -0.59
C PHE A 56 -13.73 -0.89 -1.45
N LYS A 57 -13.73 0.43 -1.67
CA LYS A 57 -14.83 1.16 -2.32
C LYS A 57 -14.48 1.59 -3.75
N GLU A 58 -13.34 2.24 -3.93
CA GLU A 58 -13.01 2.98 -5.15
C GLU A 58 -11.55 2.77 -5.57
N ALA A 59 -11.30 2.93 -6.87
CA ALA A 59 -9.98 3.03 -7.44
C ALA A 59 -10.01 3.86 -8.71
N VAL A 60 -8.85 4.37 -9.14
CA VAL A 60 -8.67 4.97 -10.47
C VAL A 60 -7.32 4.54 -11.03
N ALA A 61 -7.28 4.18 -12.30
CA ALA A 61 -6.07 3.91 -13.05
C ALA A 61 -5.74 5.05 -14.01
N TYR A 62 -4.46 5.37 -14.15
CA TYR A 62 -3.98 6.49 -14.96
C TYR A 62 -2.85 6.08 -15.91
N ASP A 63 -2.78 6.74 -17.08
CA ASP A 63 -1.61 6.72 -17.97
C ASP A 63 -0.51 7.72 -17.52
N SER A 64 0.61 7.76 -18.25
CA SER A 64 1.74 8.65 -17.91
C SER A 64 1.47 10.13 -18.22
N GLN A 65 0.28 10.49 -18.71
CA GLN A 65 -0.23 11.86 -18.85
C GLN A 65 -1.29 12.18 -17.76
N ARG A 66 -1.42 11.30 -16.75
CA ARG A 66 -2.43 11.35 -15.69
C ARG A 66 -3.87 11.40 -16.23
N GLN A 67 -4.12 10.85 -17.43
CA GLN A 67 -5.48 10.64 -17.92
C GLN A 67 -6.02 9.31 -17.38
N THR A 68 -7.30 9.27 -17.03
CA THR A 68 -7.93 8.06 -16.49
C THR A 68 -8.12 7.01 -17.57
N ILE A 69 -7.60 5.79 -17.37
CA ILE A 69 -7.70 4.68 -18.31
C ILE A 69 -8.69 3.60 -17.83
N PRO A 70 -9.32 2.82 -18.74
CA PRO A 70 -10.23 1.74 -18.35
C PRO A 70 -9.53 0.64 -17.54
N PHE A 71 -10.23 0.12 -16.53
CA PHE A 71 -9.80 -1.00 -15.71
C PHE A 71 -11.02 -1.77 -15.17
N THR A 72 -10.79 -2.99 -14.70
CA THR A 72 -11.78 -3.85 -14.04
C THR A 72 -11.38 -4.08 -12.60
N ILE A 73 -12.33 -4.01 -11.65
CA ILE A 73 -12.14 -4.48 -10.27
C ILE A 73 -12.58 -5.93 -10.19
N ASN A 74 -11.63 -6.85 -10.04
CA ASN A 74 -11.87 -8.26 -9.83
C ASN A 74 -12.03 -8.49 -8.32
N ARG A 75 -13.26 -8.76 -7.88
CA ARG A 75 -13.60 -8.96 -6.47
C ARG A 75 -13.90 -10.42 -6.19
N GLN A 76 -13.15 -11.04 -5.30
CA GLN A 76 -13.30 -12.43 -4.88
C GLN A 76 -13.44 -12.52 -3.35
N PRO A 77 -13.77 -13.69 -2.78
CA PRO A 77 -13.84 -13.87 -1.32
C PRO A 77 -12.47 -13.76 -0.61
N ASP A 78 -11.38 -14.00 -1.32
CA ASP A 78 -9.99 -14.00 -0.83
C ASP A 78 -9.24 -12.69 -1.11
N GLY A 79 -9.79 -11.77 -1.91
CA GLY A 79 -9.18 -10.45 -2.13
C GLY A 79 -9.85 -9.60 -3.21
N VAL A 80 -9.21 -8.46 -3.49
CA VAL A 80 -9.52 -7.59 -4.63
C VAL A 80 -8.26 -7.45 -5.47
N SER A 81 -8.39 -7.51 -6.79
CA SER A 81 -7.35 -7.08 -7.72
C SER A 81 -7.92 -6.18 -8.81
N LEU A 82 -7.06 -5.40 -9.46
CA LEU A 82 -7.40 -4.62 -10.64
C LEU A 82 -6.68 -5.20 -11.87
N THR A 83 -7.35 -5.18 -13.01
CA THR A 83 -6.75 -5.45 -14.32
C THR A 83 -7.05 -4.30 -15.29
N SER A 84 -6.10 -3.96 -16.15
CA SER A 84 -6.29 -2.96 -17.22
C SER A 84 -5.73 -3.49 -18.54
N THR A 85 -6.29 -3.03 -19.65
CA THR A 85 -5.76 -3.26 -21.01
C THR A 85 -4.80 -2.15 -21.46
N GLY A 86 -4.66 -1.07 -20.68
CA GLY A 86 -3.70 0.01 -20.92
C GLY A 86 -2.46 -0.10 -20.02
N ASN A 87 -1.41 0.64 -20.38
CA ASN A 87 -0.23 0.78 -19.54
C ASN A 87 -0.57 1.67 -18.33
N VAL A 88 -0.75 1.05 -17.17
CA VAL A 88 -1.00 1.75 -15.91
C VAL A 88 0.30 2.40 -15.44
N ALA A 89 0.33 3.72 -15.42
CA ALA A 89 1.44 4.52 -14.89
C ALA A 89 1.24 4.90 -13.43
N ALA A 90 -0.02 5.00 -12.98
CA ALA A 90 -0.37 5.19 -11.58
C ALA A 90 -1.71 4.52 -11.24
N LEU A 91 -1.86 4.11 -9.97
CA LEU A 91 -3.13 3.74 -9.36
C LEU A 91 -3.38 4.58 -8.12
N THR A 92 -4.62 5.01 -7.93
CA THR A 92 -5.14 5.43 -6.61
C THR A 92 -6.20 4.44 -6.13
N GLY A 93 -6.33 4.28 -4.82
CA GLY A 93 -7.33 3.41 -4.20
C GLY A 93 -7.89 4.02 -2.92
N PHE A 94 -9.14 3.69 -2.61
CA PHE A 94 -9.82 4.08 -1.38
C PHE A 94 -10.61 2.91 -0.76
N LEU A 95 -10.42 2.77 0.55
CA LEU A 95 -11.03 1.77 1.39
C LEU A 95 -11.63 2.44 2.62
N ASP A 96 -12.94 2.29 2.80
CA ASP A 96 -13.63 2.68 4.03
C ASP A 96 -13.57 1.50 5.00
N ASN A 97 -12.85 1.69 6.10
CA ASN A 97 -12.72 0.69 7.14
C ASN A 97 -13.79 0.82 8.25
N GLY A 98 -14.73 1.75 8.13
CA GLY A 98 -15.86 1.92 9.04
C GLY A 98 -15.45 2.47 10.41
N PHE A 99 -16.35 2.29 11.38
CA PHE A 99 -16.28 2.95 12.68
C PHE A 99 -15.76 2.02 13.77
N VAL A 100 -15.01 2.60 14.72
CA VAL A 100 -14.64 1.97 15.99
C VAL A 100 -14.91 2.92 17.16
N ALA A 101 -15.28 2.39 18.32
CA ALA A 101 -15.39 3.14 19.58
C ALA A 101 -14.45 2.56 20.64
N ASP A 102 -14.02 3.37 21.60
CA ASP A 102 -13.26 2.87 22.75
C ASP A 102 -14.19 2.18 23.74
N VAL A 103 -13.84 0.96 24.15
CA VAL A 103 -14.58 0.17 25.13
C VAL A 103 -13.83 -0.03 26.45
N ALA A 104 -12.54 0.32 26.53
CA ALA A 104 -11.74 0.10 27.75
C ALA A 104 -10.41 0.89 27.82
N GLY A 105 -10.40 2.17 27.43
CA GLY A 105 -9.24 3.06 27.60
C GLY A 105 -8.12 2.76 26.60
N ASN A 106 -8.27 3.29 25.38
CA ASN A 106 -7.49 2.96 24.18
C ASN A 106 -7.66 1.50 23.71
N ARG A 107 -8.84 0.90 23.90
CA ARG A 107 -9.19 -0.43 23.39
C ARG A 107 -10.39 -0.35 22.47
N TYR A 108 -10.14 -0.40 21.17
CA TYR A 108 -11.17 -0.16 20.15
C TYR A 108 -11.95 -1.41 19.76
N SER A 109 -13.27 -1.25 19.60
CA SER A 109 -14.18 -2.26 19.06
C SER A 109 -14.96 -1.68 17.88
N ARG A 110 -15.22 -2.49 16.85
CA ARG A 110 -15.94 -2.09 15.63
C ARG A 110 -17.42 -1.87 15.92
N ILE A 111 -17.97 -0.74 15.47
CA ILE A 111 -19.38 -0.38 15.61
C ILE A 111 -19.99 -0.05 14.24
N SER A 112 -21.31 -0.03 14.16
CA SER A 112 -22.04 0.48 13.00
C SER A 112 -22.21 2.01 13.04
N GLU A 113 -22.54 2.61 11.90
CA GLU A 113 -22.77 4.05 11.77
C GLU A 113 -23.91 4.56 12.68
N SER A 114 -24.96 3.76 12.89
CA SER A 114 -26.08 4.11 13.78
C SER A 114 -25.73 4.07 15.28
N GLU A 115 -24.60 3.48 15.64
CA GLU A 115 -24.07 3.45 17.01
C GLU A 115 -23.13 4.62 17.31
N VAL A 116 -22.67 5.37 16.30
CA VAL A 116 -21.71 6.48 16.46
C VAL A 116 -22.20 7.52 17.47
N ALA A 117 -23.47 7.95 17.37
CA ALA A 117 -24.08 8.93 18.27
C ALA A 117 -24.39 8.39 19.69
N GLN A 118 -24.13 7.10 19.94
CA GLN A 118 -24.38 6.43 21.23
C GLN A 118 -23.06 6.11 21.98
N ASN A 119 -21.92 6.33 21.33
CA ASN A 119 -20.58 5.98 21.82
C ASN A 119 -19.70 7.22 22.04
N LYS A 120 -18.49 6.99 22.58
CA LYS A 120 -17.46 8.01 22.82
C LYS A 120 -16.13 7.59 22.20
N ASP A 121 -15.23 8.56 22.05
CA ASP A 121 -13.90 8.39 21.46
C ASP A 121 -13.92 7.68 20.09
N VAL A 122 -14.99 7.90 19.31
CA VAL A 122 -15.26 7.20 18.06
C VAL A 122 -14.25 7.62 16.99
N ARG A 123 -13.77 6.65 16.20
CA ARG A 123 -12.94 6.87 15.02
C ARG A 123 -13.61 6.29 13.77
N HIS A 124 -13.83 7.09 12.73
CA HIS A 124 -14.05 6.59 11.37
C HIS A 124 -12.68 6.37 10.73
N LEU A 125 -12.42 5.19 10.17
CA LEU A 125 -11.11 4.79 9.67
C LEU A 125 -11.13 4.79 8.13
N LEU A 126 -10.43 5.74 7.50
CA LEU A 126 -10.45 5.94 6.05
C LEU A 126 -9.05 5.72 5.46
N LYS A 127 -8.90 4.76 4.55
CA LYS A 127 -7.58 4.31 4.06
C LYS A 127 -7.42 4.55 2.56
N TYR A 128 -6.34 5.23 2.21
CA TYR A 128 -5.98 5.64 0.86
C TYR A 128 -4.66 5.01 0.42
N THR A 129 -4.46 4.87 -0.87
CA THR A 129 -3.17 4.45 -1.45
C THR A 129 -2.92 5.12 -2.79
N LYS A 130 -1.65 5.42 -3.08
CA LYS A 130 -1.16 5.82 -4.40
C LYS A 130 0.06 4.99 -4.77
N ALA A 131 0.00 4.27 -5.88
CA ALA A 131 1.14 3.54 -6.43
C ALA A 131 1.55 4.15 -7.78
N LEU A 132 2.86 4.34 -7.99
CA LEU A 132 3.43 4.81 -9.26
C LEU A 132 4.24 3.71 -9.94
N TYR A 133 4.01 3.53 -11.24
CA TYR A 133 4.66 2.52 -12.08
C TYR A 133 5.49 3.10 -13.22
N ASP A 134 5.21 4.36 -13.57
CA ASP A 134 6.02 5.22 -14.44
C ASP A 134 6.11 6.64 -13.81
N TRP A 135 6.91 7.54 -14.36
CA TRP A 135 7.07 8.92 -13.87
C TRP A 135 6.98 9.97 -14.97
N SER A 136 6.22 11.03 -14.70
CA SER A 136 6.16 12.22 -15.56
C SER A 136 5.84 13.46 -14.72
N PRO A 137 6.01 14.68 -15.27
CA PRO A 137 5.58 15.91 -14.58
C PRO A 137 4.10 15.92 -14.20
N ALA A 138 3.23 15.22 -14.94
CA ALA A 138 1.81 15.11 -14.61
C ALA A 138 1.55 14.16 -13.41
N LEU A 139 2.40 13.15 -13.21
CA LEU A 139 2.33 12.23 -12.07
C LEU A 139 3.04 12.76 -10.81
N ALA A 140 3.81 13.84 -10.95
CA ALA A 140 4.46 14.56 -9.85
C ALA A 140 3.51 15.51 -9.10
N GLU A 141 2.27 15.66 -9.57
CA GLU A 141 1.24 16.48 -8.94
C GLU A 141 0.32 15.68 -7.99
N SER A 142 -0.51 16.41 -7.23
CA SER A 142 -1.62 15.87 -6.43
C SER A 142 -2.59 15.05 -7.29
N PHE A 143 -3.04 13.92 -6.75
CA PHE A 143 -4.17 13.13 -7.25
C PHE A 143 -5.49 13.48 -6.55
N ASN A 144 -5.42 14.35 -5.52
CA ASN A 144 -6.52 14.91 -4.76
C ASN A 144 -7.24 13.87 -3.88
N GLN A 145 -6.50 12.89 -3.35
CA GLN A 145 -7.00 12.05 -2.26
C GLN A 145 -7.14 12.91 -0.98
N PRO A 146 -8.15 12.66 -0.12
CA PRO A 146 -8.34 13.39 1.14
C PRO A 146 -7.11 13.41 2.06
N LEU A 147 -6.32 12.32 2.08
CA LEU A 147 -4.95 12.28 2.58
C LEU A 147 -4.06 11.68 1.48
N GLU A 148 -2.94 12.34 1.17
CA GLU A 148 -2.05 11.93 0.08
C GLU A 148 -0.57 12.17 0.43
N ILE A 149 0.32 11.25 0.06
CA ILE A 149 1.77 11.44 0.11
C ILE A 149 2.24 11.90 -1.28
N LEU A 150 2.85 13.09 -1.37
CA LEU A 150 3.34 13.68 -2.61
C LEU A 150 4.89 13.59 -2.68
N PRO A 151 5.48 12.79 -3.58
CA PRO A 151 6.93 12.79 -3.80
C PRO A 151 7.38 14.09 -4.50
N LEU A 152 8.51 14.66 -4.06
CA LEU A 152 9.04 15.94 -4.55
C LEU A 152 10.17 15.77 -5.60
N GLN A 153 10.57 14.52 -5.87
CA GLN A 153 11.46 14.09 -6.96
C GLN A 153 10.99 12.74 -7.52
N ASN A 154 11.61 12.27 -8.60
CA ASN A 154 11.28 10.98 -9.20
C ASN A 154 11.55 9.81 -8.22
N PRO A 155 10.51 9.11 -7.73
CA PRO A 155 10.65 8.03 -6.76
C PRO A 155 11.11 6.72 -7.42
N LEU A 156 11.12 6.62 -8.75
CA LEU A 156 11.62 5.48 -9.53
C LEU A 156 13.12 5.57 -9.85
N GLU A 157 13.81 6.60 -9.36
CA GLU A 157 15.25 6.86 -9.63
C GLU A 157 16.11 7.04 -8.38
N VAL A 158 15.51 7.10 -7.18
CA VAL A 158 16.23 7.10 -5.89
C VAL A 158 16.92 5.75 -5.63
N LYS A 159 18.10 5.79 -5.04
CA LYS A 159 18.97 4.62 -4.81
C LYS A 159 19.30 4.46 -3.33
N ALA A 160 19.86 3.31 -2.98
CA ALA A 160 20.38 3.06 -1.64
C ALA A 160 21.41 4.14 -1.24
N GLY A 161 21.13 4.86 -0.15
CA GLY A 161 21.93 6.00 0.34
C GLY A 161 21.40 7.38 -0.08
N ASP A 162 20.45 7.47 -1.00
CA ASP A 162 19.71 8.70 -1.28
C ASP A 162 18.59 8.92 -0.25
N ASN A 163 18.01 10.13 -0.23
CA ASN A 163 16.73 10.41 0.44
C ASN A 163 15.64 10.63 -0.62
N LEU A 164 14.43 10.09 -0.38
CA LEU A 164 13.21 10.54 -1.05
C LEU A 164 12.55 11.63 -0.21
N ASN A 165 12.42 12.84 -0.76
CA ASN A 165 11.68 13.90 -0.09
C ASN A 165 10.21 13.81 -0.49
N VAL A 166 9.33 13.85 0.51
CA VAL A 166 7.88 13.83 0.30
C VAL A 166 7.20 14.90 1.15
N ARG A 167 5.97 15.26 0.79
CA ARG A 167 5.08 16.08 1.60
C ARG A 167 3.74 15.37 1.76
N VAL A 168 3.23 15.31 2.99
CA VAL A 168 1.86 14.84 3.25
C VAL A 168 0.89 15.99 3.00
N LEU A 169 -0.18 15.69 2.26
CA LEU A 169 -1.28 16.62 1.96
C LEU A 169 -2.57 16.12 2.60
N TYR A 170 -3.26 16.98 3.36
CA TYR A 170 -4.65 16.79 3.76
C TYR A 170 -5.53 17.77 2.97
N GLN A 171 -6.56 17.25 2.28
CA GLN A 171 -7.46 18.03 1.41
C GLN A 171 -6.71 18.94 0.41
N GLY A 172 -5.65 18.39 -0.20
CA GLY A 172 -4.78 19.11 -1.15
C GLY A 172 -3.85 20.18 -0.56
N LYS A 173 -3.76 20.31 0.78
CA LYS A 173 -2.92 21.29 1.48
C LYS A 173 -1.86 20.61 2.35
N PRO A 174 -0.67 21.20 2.56
CA PRO A 174 0.35 20.62 3.44
C PRO A 174 -0.20 20.35 4.85
N ALA A 175 -0.01 19.13 5.35
CA ALA A 175 -0.38 18.72 6.71
C ALA A 175 0.89 18.61 7.57
N SER A 176 1.16 19.63 8.39
CA SER A 176 2.35 19.70 9.26
C SER A 176 2.24 18.87 10.54
N ASP A 177 1.03 18.42 10.85
CA ASP A 177 0.57 17.63 11.99
C ASP A 177 0.25 16.18 11.61
N ALA A 178 0.47 15.80 10.34
CA ALA A 178 0.46 14.40 9.92
C ALA A 178 1.73 13.68 10.40
N ASN A 179 1.57 12.42 10.82
CA ASN A 179 2.69 11.51 11.04
C ASN A 179 3.06 10.84 9.71
N LEU A 180 4.33 10.52 9.52
CA LEU A 180 4.82 9.70 8.42
C LEU A 180 5.73 8.60 8.96
N GLU A 181 5.53 7.37 8.50
CA GLU A 181 6.30 6.20 8.87
C GLU A 181 6.91 5.53 7.63
N TYR A 182 8.06 4.92 7.84
CA TYR A 182 8.79 4.14 6.83
C TYR A 182 9.47 2.98 7.52
N LEU A 183 9.19 1.74 7.08
CA LEU A 183 9.70 0.51 7.71
C LEU A 183 9.35 0.41 9.22
N GLY A 184 8.13 0.82 9.59
CA GLY A 184 7.68 0.87 11.00
C GLY A 184 8.47 1.84 11.89
N GLN A 185 9.09 2.88 11.31
CA GLN A 185 9.81 3.93 12.03
C GLN A 185 9.26 5.31 11.64
N VAL A 186 9.00 6.16 12.63
CA VAL A 186 8.54 7.54 12.43
C VAL A 186 9.64 8.38 11.77
N VAL A 187 9.33 8.99 10.63
CA VAL A 187 10.19 9.94 9.93
C VAL A 187 9.88 11.35 10.45
N PRO A 188 10.85 12.10 11.01
CA PRO A 188 10.59 13.44 11.52
C PRO A 188 10.33 14.44 10.37
N ILE A 189 9.39 15.34 10.60
CA ILE A 189 9.07 16.43 9.65
C ILE A 189 10.12 17.56 9.73
N GLY A 190 10.52 18.09 8.57
CA GLY A 190 11.35 19.28 8.46
C GLY A 190 10.59 20.58 8.76
N GLN A 191 11.32 21.65 9.05
CA GLN A 191 10.76 22.98 9.34
C GLN A 191 10.02 23.61 8.14
N ASP A 192 10.19 23.03 6.95
CA ASP A 192 9.58 23.36 5.65
C ASP A 192 8.37 22.47 5.30
N GLY A 193 7.94 21.59 6.22
CA GLY A 193 6.87 20.63 5.99
C GLY A 193 7.22 19.58 4.94
N ILE A 194 8.48 19.13 4.93
CA ILE A 194 8.99 18.05 4.07
C ILE A 194 9.51 16.91 4.96
N PHE A 195 9.20 15.67 4.59
CA PHE A 195 9.76 14.46 5.19
C PHE A 195 10.88 13.93 4.30
N SER A 196 12.04 13.62 4.88
CA SER A 196 13.22 13.10 4.16
C SER A 196 13.41 11.62 4.48
N ILE A 197 12.94 10.75 3.59
CA ILE A 197 12.89 9.30 3.79
C ILE A 197 14.22 8.67 3.35
N PRO A 198 14.99 8.02 4.24
CA PRO A 198 16.28 7.42 3.89
C PRO A 198 16.10 6.11 3.13
N ILE A 199 16.67 6.01 1.93
CA ILE A 199 16.50 4.85 1.05
C ILE A 199 17.55 3.78 1.34
N GLY A 200 17.10 2.60 1.76
CA GLY A 200 17.96 1.46 2.11
C GLY A 200 18.39 0.63 0.90
N VAL A 201 19.15 -0.45 1.16
CA VAL A 201 19.66 -1.37 0.12
C VAL A 201 18.58 -2.12 -0.65
N GLY A 202 17.34 -2.19 -0.12
CA GLY A 202 16.17 -2.72 -0.85
C GLY A 202 15.55 -1.72 -1.84
N GLY A 203 16.07 -0.49 -1.95
CA GLY A 203 15.41 0.60 -2.66
C GLY A 203 14.25 1.19 -1.87
N LEU A 204 13.38 1.93 -2.55
CA LEU A 204 12.15 2.47 -1.96
C LEU A 204 11.21 1.33 -1.58
N GLN A 205 10.85 1.26 -0.31
CA GLN A 205 9.76 0.41 0.20
C GLN A 205 8.49 1.24 0.37
N GLN A 206 7.45 0.66 0.96
CA GLN A 206 6.21 1.39 1.22
C GLN A 206 6.41 2.53 2.23
N VAL A 207 5.79 3.66 1.94
CA VAL A 207 5.70 4.85 2.81
C VAL A 207 4.28 4.96 3.31
N GLU A 208 4.11 5.33 4.58
CA GLU A 208 2.81 5.35 5.27
C GLU A 208 2.63 6.69 5.98
N ALA A 209 1.41 7.23 6.00
CA ALA A 209 1.11 8.49 6.66
C ALA A 209 -0.24 8.44 7.37
N GLN A 210 -0.34 9.10 8.52
CA GLN A 210 -1.57 9.22 9.31
C GLN A 210 -1.91 10.69 9.59
N TYR A 211 -3.19 11.02 9.53
CA TYR A 211 -3.75 12.31 9.94
C TYR A 211 -5.09 12.10 10.67
N GLU A 212 -5.30 12.71 11.84
CA GLU A 212 -6.58 12.65 12.56
C GLU A 212 -7.33 13.99 12.47
N SER A 213 -8.55 13.98 11.93
CA SER A 213 -9.44 15.15 11.89
C SER A 213 -10.49 15.06 13.00
N LEU A 214 -10.42 15.95 13.98
CA LEU A 214 -11.40 16.03 15.08
C LEU A 214 -12.70 16.66 14.57
N ILE A 215 -13.82 15.92 14.66
CA ILE A 215 -15.15 16.40 14.24
C ILE A 215 -15.89 17.00 15.44
N ASN A 216 -15.83 16.33 16.59
CA ASN A 216 -16.25 16.83 17.90
C ASN A 216 -15.48 16.06 19.01
N PRO A 217 -15.58 16.43 20.30
CA PRO A 217 -14.80 15.78 21.36
C PRO A 217 -14.95 14.26 21.49
N ASP A 218 -16.09 13.70 21.08
CA ASP A 218 -16.39 12.27 21.14
C ASP A 218 -16.23 11.55 19.77
N PHE A 219 -15.87 12.26 18.68
CA PHE A 219 -15.74 11.68 17.33
C PHE A 219 -14.67 12.36 16.46
N LYS A 220 -13.82 11.53 15.84
CA LYS A 220 -12.80 11.92 14.86
C LYS A 220 -12.78 10.99 13.64
N ILE A 221 -12.18 11.46 12.55
CA ILE A 221 -11.84 10.65 11.39
C ILE A 221 -10.33 10.43 11.41
N SER A 222 -9.88 9.18 11.44
CA SER A 222 -8.48 8.82 11.18
C SER A 222 -8.34 8.53 9.69
N TYR A 223 -7.46 9.29 9.06
CA TYR A 223 -7.04 9.10 7.68
C TYR A 223 -5.69 8.39 7.70
N GLU A 224 -5.58 7.27 6.99
CA GLU A 224 -4.32 6.62 6.70
C GLU A 224 -4.07 6.61 5.18
N ALA A 225 -2.85 6.90 4.75
CA ALA A 225 -2.47 6.91 3.34
C ALA A 225 -1.16 6.14 3.14
N SER A 226 -1.08 5.36 2.06
CA SER A 226 0.18 4.72 1.64
C SER A 226 0.68 5.23 0.30
N PHE A 227 1.98 5.07 0.08
CA PHE A 227 2.65 5.38 -1.17
C PHE A 227 3.70 4.33 -1.52
N THR A 228 3.70 3.90 -2.78
CA THR A 228 4.72 3.02 -3.37
C THR A 228 5.12 3.53 -4.75
N ALA A 229 6.35 3.23 -5.17
CA ALA A 229 6.75 3.40 -6.57
C ALA A 229 7.68 2.26 -7.00
N GLN A 230 7.32 1.54 -8.07
CA GLN A 230 8.11 0.43 -8.61
C GLN A 230 7.89 0.30 -10.12
N LYS A 231 8.92 -0.01 -10.92
CA LYS A 231 8.72 -0.23 -12.36
C LYS A 231 8.12 -1.62 -12.60
N THR A 232 6.93 -1.69 -13.22
CA THR A 232 6.33 -2.96 -13.63
C THR A 232 7.10 -3.57 -14.80
N SER A 233 7.75 -4.72 -14.62
CA SER A 233 8.34 -5.48 -15.71
C SER A 233 7.26 -6.22 -16.52
N ILE A 234 6.55 -5.48 -17.38
CA ILE A 234 5.70 -6.05 -18.42
C ILE A 234 6.62 -6.63 -19.51
N PRO A 235 6.60 -7.93 -19.81
CA PRO A 235 7.34 -8.48 -20.94
C PRO A 235 6.78 -7.91 -22.24
N GLU A 236 7.65 -7.41 -23.13
CA GLU A 236 7.18 -6.89 -24.42
C GLU A 236 6.41 -7.97 -25.21
N SER A 237 5.32 -7.58 -25.87
CA SER A 237 4.56 -8.48 -26.75
C SER A 237 5.42 -9.06 -27.90
N SER A 238 6.48 -8.35 -28.29
CA SER A 238 7.58 -8.80 -29.15
C SER A 238 8.14 -10.17 -28.76
N ALA A 239 8.33 -10.40 -27.45
CA ALA A 239 9.01 -11.58 -26.92
C ALA A 239 8.17 -12.86 -27.07
N LEU A 240 6.84 -12.75 -26.96
CA LEU A 240 5.93 -13.88 -27.13
C LEU A 240 5.75 -14.28 -28.60
N LEU A 241 5.72 -13.30 -29.51
CA LEU A 241 5.61 -13.56 -30.95
C LEU A 241 6.84 -14.28 -31.53
N GLY A 242 8.02 -14.06 -30.97
CA GLY A 242 9.27 -14.73 -31.41
C GLY A 242 9.26 -16.25 -31.23
N ILE A 243 8.49 -16.78 -30.27
CA ILE A 243 8.48 -18.22 -29.92
C ILE A 243 7.56 -19.02 -30.88
N GLY A 244 6.53 -18.39 -31.46
CA GLY A 244 5.51 -19.08 -32.26
C GLY A 244 5.94 -19.58 -33.64
N VAL A 245 6.96 -18.96 -34.27
CA VAL A 245 7.23 -19.16 -35.71
C VAL A 245 8.26 -20.26 -36.00
N PHE A 246 9.25 -20.47 -35.13
CA PHE A 246 10.35 -21.42 -35.39
C PHE A 246 9.97 -22.91 -35.22
N GLY A 247 8.84 -23.22 -34.57
CA GLY A 247 8.44 -24.61 -34.28
C GLY A 247 7.85 -25.42 -35.44
N LEU A 248 7.33 -24.76 -36.49
CA LEU A 248 6.43 -25.39 -37.47
C LEU A 248 7.07 -25.88 -38.78
N LEU A 249 8.37 -25.59 -39.02
CA LEU A 249 9.07 -25.95 -40.26
C LEU A 249 9.93 -27.22 -40.19
N ALA A 250 10.05 -27.85 -39.02
CA ALA A 250 10.96 -28.99 -38.79
C ALA A 250 10.34 -30.39 -39.00
N LEU A 251 9.03 -30.50 -39.20
CA LEU A 251 8.29 -31.77 -39.19
C LEU A 251 7.84 -32.27 -40.57
N ASN A 252 8.71 -32.23 -41.59
CA ASN A 252 8.39 -32.88 -42.87
C ASN A 252 9.60 -33.38 -43.70
N ARG A 253 10.32 -34.39 -43.19
CA ARG A 253 11.19 -35.31 -43.98
C ARG A 253 11.71 -36.50 -43.15
N LYS A 254 11.14 -37.70 -43.36
CA LYS A 254 11.80 -39.04 -43.43
C LYS A 254 10.82 -40.19 -43.15
N LYS A 255 10.31 -40.83 -44.20
CA LYS A 255 9.86 -42.24 -44.20
C LYS A 255 9.87 -42.81 -45.63
N MET A 256 11.04 -43.26 -46.08
CA MET A 256 11.19 -44.14 -47.26
C MET A 256 12.43 -45.03 -47.09
N PHE A 257 12.31 -46.26 -47.60
CA PHE A 257 13.34 -47.32 -47.72
C PHE A 257 13.93 -47.91 -46.43
N GLY A 258 14.05 -49.25 -46.43
CA GLY A 258 14.54 -50.05 -45.31
C GLY A 258 14.00 -51.49 -45.32
N ALA A 259 14.13 -52.21 -46.45
CA ALA A 259 13.64 -53.58 -46.59
C ALA A 259 14.74 -54.51 -47.13
N LYS A 260 15.17 -55.46 -46.29
CA LYS A 260 15.91 -56.72 -46.52
C LYS A 260 16.36 -57.25 -45.14
N ALA A 261 16.53 -58.55 -44.91
CA ALA A 261 16.36 -59.69 -45.82
C ALA A 261 15.22 -60.62 -45.31
#